data_AF-A0A1Q3P9Y7-F1
#
_entry.id   AF-A0A1Q3P9Y7-F1
#
_cell.length_a   1.000
_cell.length_b   1.000
_cell.length_c   1.000
_cell.angle_alpha   90.00
_cell.angle_beta   90.00
_cell.angle_gamma   90.00
#
_symmetry.space_group_name_H-M   'P 1'
#
loop_
_entity.id
_entity.type
_entity.pdbx_description
1 polymer ?
#
loop_
_entity_poly.entity_id
_entity_poly.type
_entity_poly.pdbx_seq_one_letter_code
_entity_poly.pdbx_strand_id
1 'polypeptide(L)' 'MKKMLGYAAVLFLNSIALFAQENQSVLWEISGKGLQKPSFLFGTYHVAPGSVLDRFPRLMQVAKSCDFYNAG' A
#
# COMPACT_ATOMS: atom_id res chain seq x y z
N MET A 1 11.65 27.57 28.55
CA MET A 1 12.21 26.92 27.33
C MET A 1 12.10 25.40 27.33
N LYS A 2 12.48 24.68 28.40
CA LYS A 2 12.43 23.19 28.46
C LYS A 2 11.04 22.59 28.20
N LYS A 3 9.97 23.26 28.66
CA LYS A 3 8.57 22.85 28.43
C LYS A 3 8.15 22.94 26.95
N MET A 4 8.62 23.97 26.23
CA MET A 4 8.37 24.11 24.79
C MET A 4 9.08 23.02 23.99
N LEU A 5 10.30 22.65 24.40
CA LEU A 5 11.02 21.55 23.78
C LEU A 5 10.29 20.20 23.96
N GLY A 6 9.66 20.00 25.12
CA GLY A 6 8.81 18.83 25.38
C GLY A 6 7.59 18.76 24.46
N TYR A 7 6.87 19.87 24.27
CA TYR A 7 5.72 19.89 23.35
C TYR A 7 6.12 19.66 21.89
N ALA A 8 7.24 20.24 21.44
CA ALA A 8 7.78 20.01 20.11
C ALA A 8 8.16 18.54 19.89
N ALA A 9 8.76 17.89 20.89
CA ALA A 9 9.10 16.47 20.83
C ALA A 9 7.85 15.58 20.74
N VAL A 10 6.79 15.89 21.51
CA VAL A 10 5.52 15.14 21.45
C VAL A 10 4.85 15.28 20.08
N LEU A 11 4.83 16.48 19.49
CA LEU A 11 4.29 16.70 18.14
C LEU A 11 5.09 15.96 17.07
N PHE A 12 6.43 15.98 17.16
CA PHE A 12 7.30 15.26 16.24
C PHE A 12 7.07 13.75 16.29
N LEU A 13 6.95 13.16 17.49
CA LEU A 13 6.70 11.73 17.66
C LEU A 13 5.32 11.29 17.12
N ASN A 14 4.29 12.13 17.26
CA ASN A 14 2.95 11.83 16.72
C ASN A 14 2.90 11.87 15.17
N SER A 15 3.82 12.57 14.53
CA SER A 15 3.84 12.71 13.06
C SER A 15 4.13 11.39 12.34
N ILE A 16 4.82 10.45 13.00
CA ILE A 16 5.18 9.14 12.43
C ILE A 16 3.92 8.24 12.29
N ALA A 17 2.97 8.36 13.23
CA ALA A 17 1.76 7.56 13.23
C ALA A 17 0.80 7.90 12.07
N LEU A 18 0.93 9.08 11.47
CA LEU A 18 0.12 9.51 10.32
C LEU A 18 0.42 8.69 9.06
N PHE A 19 1.62 8.11 8.93
CA PHE A 19 2.01 7.29 7.78
C PHE A 19 1.70 5.79 7.94
N ALA A 20 1.18 5.39 9.10
CA ALA A 20 0.86 3.98 9.39
C ALA A 20 -0.50 3.53 8.83
N GLN A 21 -1.33 4.45 8.31
CA GLN A 21 -2.59 4.11 7.63
C GLN A 21 -2.29 3.65 6.20
N GLU A 22 -1.76 2.44 6.05
CA GLU A 22 -1.66 1.82 4.74
C GLU A 22 -3.04 1.31 4.29
N ASN A 23 -3.46 1.73 3.09
CA ASN A 23 -4.72 1.30 2.50
C ASN A 23 -4.78 -0.23 2.45
N GLN A 24 -5.87 -0.83 2.97
CA GLN A 24 -6.12 -2.26 2.96
C GLN A 24 -5.89 -2.84 1.56
N SER A 25 -4.74 -3.45 1.38
CA SER A 25 -4.33 -4.00 0.10
C SER A 25 -4.75 -5.46 0.05
N VAL A 26 -5.65 -5.79 -0.88
CA VAL A 26 -5.94 -7.19 -1.28
C VAL A 26 -4.75 -7.86 -1.99
N LEU A 27 -3.64 -7.13 -2.14
CA LEU A 27 -2.41 -7.57 -2.79
C LEU A 27 -1.30 -7.77 -1.77
N TRP A 28 -0.62 -8.89 -1.91
CA TRP A 28 0.63 -9.20 -1.21
C TRP A 28 1.83 -8.97 -2.13
N GLU A 29 2.75 -8.09 -1.73
CA GLU A 29 3.97 -7.83 -2.48
C GLU A 29 5.01 -8.94 -2.24
N ILE A 30 5.62 -9.43 -3.33
CA ILE A 30 6.76 -10.34 -3.30
C ILE A 30 7.93 -9.72 -4.08
N SER A 31 9.13 -9.77 -3.49
CA SER A 31 10.36 -9.21 -4.07
C SER A 31 11.57 -10.09 -3.74
N GLY A 32 12.69 -9.86 -4.42
CA GLY A 32 13.94 -10.62 -4.25
C GLY A 32 14.07 -11.84 -5.18
N LYS A 33 15.01 -12.75 -4.87
CA LYS A 33 15.31 -13.98 -5.64
C LYS A 33 15.48 -13.77 -7.16
N GLY A 34 16.07 -12.65 -7.57
CA GLY A 34 16.30 -12.33 -8.98
C GLY A 34 15.12 -11.68 -9.70
N LEU A 35 14.03 -11.36 -9.00
CA LEU A 35 12.98 -10.50 -9.53
C LEU A 35 13.53 -9.10 -9.79
N GLN A 36 13.45 -8.64 -11.04
CA GLN A 36 13.89 -7.29 -11.44
C GLN A 36 12.95 -6.19 -10.93
N LYS A 37 11.71 -6.55 -10.59
CA LYS A 37 10.68 -5.67 -10.06
C LYS A 37 9.76 -6.45 -9.10
N PRO A 38 9.09 -5.78 -8.15
CA PRO A 38 8.14 -6.45 -7.28
C PRO A 38 7.02 -7.10 -8.09
N SER A 39 6.54 -8.24 -7.62
CA SER A 39 5.32 -8.89 -8.12
C SER A 39 4.27 -8.88 -7.02
N PHE A 40 3.00 -8.99 -7.40
CA PHE A 40 1.90 -8.88 -6.45
C PHE A 40 0.98 -10.09 -6.59
N LEU A 41 0.73 -10.77 -5.48
CA LEU A 41 -0.24 -11.86 -5.41
C LEU A 41 -1.59 -11.31 -4.95
N PHE A 42 -2.61 -11.53 -5.76
CA PHE A 42 -3.98 -11.31 -5.35
C PHE A 42 -4.48 -12.54 -4.59
N GLY A 43 -5.04 -12.33 -3.40
CA GLY A 43 -5.54 -13.41 -2.55
C GLY A 43 -6.77 -14.13 -3.14
N THR A 44 -7.37 -15.01 -2.35
CA THR A 44 -8.60 -15.71 -2.75
C THR A 44 -9.76 -14.75 -2.87
N TYR A 45 -10.41 -14.77 -4.04
CA TYR A 45 -11.62 -14.01 -4.32
C TYR A 45 -12.84 -14.91 -4.23
N HIS A 46 -13.51 -14.90 -3.07
CA HIS A 46 -14.76 -15.64 -2.90
C HIS A 46 -15.95 -14.82 -3.39
N VAL A 47 -16.46 -15.17 -4.58
CA VAL A 47 -17.80 -14.88 -5.12
C VAL A 47 -18.38 -13.52 -4.72
N ALA A 48 -17.55 -12.47 -4.76
CA ALA A 48 -18.01 -11.11 -4.66
C ALA A 48 -18.31 -10.62 -6.07
N PRO A 49 -19.22 -9.65 -6.24
CA PRO A 49 -19.34 -8.94 -7.51
C PRO A 49 -18.02 -8.23 -7.83
N GLY A 50 -17.64 -8.18 -9.12
CA GLY A 50 -16.43 -7.49 -9.59
C GLY A 50 -16.31 -6.06 -9.08
N SER A 51 -17.43 -5.38 -8.84
CA SER A 51 -17.50 -4.03 -8.28
C SER A 51 -16.91 -3.89 -6.86
N VAL A 52 -16.73 -4.99 -6.12
CA VAL A 52 -16.01 -4.96 -4.84
C VAL A 52 -14.53 -4.61 -5.05
N LEU A 53 -13.96 -4.93 -6.20
CA LEU A 53 -12.58 -4.60 -6.55
C LEU A 53 -12.37 -3.09 -6.72
N ASP A 54 -13.42 -2.34 -7.10
CA ASP A 54 -13.38 -0.88 -7.25
C ASP A 54 -13.12 -0.16 -5.92
N ARG A 55 -13.38 -0.83 -4.78
CA ARG A 55 -13.12 -0.31 -3.44
C ARG A 55 -11.63 -0.33 -3.07
N PHE A 56 -10.80 -1.00 -3.87
CA PHE A 56 -9.37 -1.14 -3.64
C PHE A 56 -8.60 -0.36 -4.71
N PRO A 57 -8.44 0.97 -4.57
CA PRO A 57 -7.77 1.80 -5.59
C PRO A 57 -6.34 1.34 -5.89
N ARG A 58 -5.66 0.78 -4.88
CA ARG A 58 -4.31 0.21 -5.03
C ARG A 58 -4.27 -0.98 -6.00
N LEU A 59 -5.34 -1.77 -6.11
CA LEU A 59 -5.42 -2.89 -7.04
C LEU A 59 -5.24 -2.42 -8.49
N MET A 60 -5.96 -1.36 -8.87
CA MET A 60 -5.86 -0.79 -10.21
C MET A 60 -4.52 -0.07 -10.46
N GLN A 61 -3.95 0.56 -9.43
CA GLN A 61 -2.62 1.18 -9.53
C GLN A 61 -1.54 0.14 -9.81
N VAL A 62 -1.56 -0.99 -9.09
CA VAL A 62 -0.62 -2.10 -9.29
C VAL A 62 -0.87 -2.79 -10.63
N ALA A 63 -2.12 -3.02 -11.00
CA ALA A 63 -2.43 -3.62 -12.30
C ALA A 63 -1.83 -2.82 -13.46
N LYS A 64 -1.89 -1.48 -13.40
CA LYS A 64 -1.31 -0.58 -14.42
C LYS A 64 0.22 -0.55 -14.42
N SER A 65 0.86 -0.79 -13.27
CA SER A 65 2.32 -0.85 -13.18
C SER A 65 2.90 -2.19 -13.68
N CYS A 66 2.07 -3.21 -13.83
CA CYS A 66 2.48 -4.50 -14.39
C CYS A 66 2.77 -4.38 -15.90
N ASP A 67 3.93 -4.88 -16.34
CA ASP A 67 4.29 -4.98 -17.77
C ASP A 67 3.20 -5.63 -18.62
N PHE A 68 2.46 -6.60 -18.07
CA PHE A 68 1.32 -7.23 -18.74
C PHE A 68 0.28 -6.21 -19.23
N TYR A 69 -0.02 -5.19 -18.42
CA TYR A 69 -1.00 -4.15 -18.78
C TYR A 69 -0.47 -3.20 -19.86
N ASN A 70 0.85 -2.97 -19.89
CA ASN A 70 1.50 -2.07 -20.83
C ASN A 70 1.95 -2.75 -22.14
N ALA A 71 1.71 -4.04 -22.28
CA ALA A 71 2.06 -4.84 -23.46
C ALA A 71 0.95 -4.86 -24.54
N GLY A 72 -0.16 -4.13 -24.31
CA GLY A 72 -1.29 -3.99 -25.22
C GLY A 72 -1.29 -2.68 -26.00
#